data_AF-A0A925TXH4-F1
#
_entry.id   AF-A0A925TXH4-F1
#
_cell.length_a   1.000
_cell.length_b   1.000
_cell.length_c   1.000
_cell.angle_alpha   90.00
_cell.angle_beta   90.00
_cell.angle_gamma   90.00
#
_symmetry.space_group_name_H-M   'P 1'
#
loop_
_entity.id
_entity.type
_entity.pdbx_description
1 polymer ?
#
loop_
_entity_poly.entity_id
_entity_poly.type
_entity_poly.pdbx_seq_one_letter_code
_entity_poly.pdbx_strand_id
1 'polypeptide(L)' 'AVQIHGGYGFVKEYHVERLMRDAKITQIYEGTSEVQRIVISRNILR' A
#
# COMPACT_ATOMS: atom_id res chain seq x y z
N ALA A 1 4.49 -10.16 3.39
CA ALA A 1 3.92 -11.36 2.73
C ALA A 1 4.88 -11.94 1.68
N VAL A 2 5.29 -11.18 0.66
CA VAL A 2 6.26 -11.63 -0.37
C VAL A 2 7.61 -12.06 0.23
N GLN A 3 8.19 -11.25 1.12
CA GLN A 3 9.48 -11.56 1.79
C GLN A 3 9.44 -12.89 2.59
N ILE A 4 8.29 -13.25 3.15
CA ILE A 4 8.11 -14.48 3.94
C ILE A 4 8.03 -15.72 3.03
N HIS A 5 7.59 -15.54 1.77
CA HIS A 5 7.48 -16.62 0.79
C HIS A 5 8.77 -16.85 -0.02
N GLY A 6 9.86 -16.12 0.27
CA GLY A 6 11.14 -16.27 -0.42
C GLY A 6 11.02 -16.15 -1.95
N GLY A 7 11.75 -16.98 -2.70
CA GLY A 7 11.71 -16.99 -4.17
C GLY A 7 10.33 -17.32 -4.77
N TYR A 8 9.48 -18.07 -4.04
CA TYR A 8 8.13 -18.41 -4.47
C TYR A 8 7.15 -17.24 -4.40
N GLY A 9 7.46 -16.19 -3.62
CA GLY A 9 6.68 -14.95 -3.60
C GLY A 9 6.84 -14.07 -4.85
N PHE A 10 7.79 -14.40 -5.72
CA PHE A 10 8.09 -13.69 -6.97
C PHE A 10 7.61 -14.43 -8.23
N VAL A 11 7.10 -15.66 -8.07
CA VAL A 11 6.53 -16.46 -9.17
C VAL A 11 5.06 -16.10 -9.32
N LYS A 12 4.68 -15.70 -10.53
CA LYS A 12 3.34 -15.22 -10.97
C LYS A 12 2.14 -16.12 -10.63
N GLU A 13 2.38 -17.32 -10.10
CA GLU A 13 1.33 -18.25 -9.66
C GLU A 13 0.80 -17.93 -8.26
N TYR A 14 1.57 -17.25 -7.42
CA TYR A 14 1.15 -16.93 -6.06
C TYR A 14 0.55 -15.53 -5.98
N HIS A 15 -0.74 -15.46 -5.63
CA HIS A 15 -1.57 -14.24 -5.52
C HIS A 15 -0.95 -13.09 -4.68
N VAL A 16 0.14 -13.34 -3.96
CA VAL A 16 0.85 -12.41 -3.09
C VAL A 16 1.52 -11.28 -3.88
N GLU A 17 1.98 -11.52 -5.11
CA GLU A 17 2.54 -10.45 -5.96
C GLU A 17 1.46 -9.50 -6.48
N ARG A 18 0.28 -10.04 -6.82
CA ARG A 18 -0.89 -9.25 -7.22
C ARG A 18 -1.39 -8.39 -6.06
N LEU A 19 -1.54 -8.96 -4.88
CA LEU A 19 -1.93 -8.21 -3.67
C LEU A 19 -0.95 -7.08 -3.35
N MET A 20 0.35 -7.29 -3.55
CA MET A 20 1.35 -6.24 -3.35
C MET A 20 1.23 -5.11 -4.39
N ARG A 21 0.87 -5.41 -5.64
CA ARG A 21 0.60 -4.39 -6.67
C ARG A 21 -0.68 -3.62 -6.36
N ASP A 22 -1.76 -4.30 -6.00
CA ASP A 22 -3.04 -3.68 -5.66
C ASP A 22 -2.91 -2.80 -4.40
N ALA A 23 -2.11 -3.22 -3.42
CA ALA A 23 -1.82 -2.43 -2.23
C ALA A 23 -1.10 -1.09 -2.52
N LYS A 24 -0.49 -0.92 -3.70
CA LYS A 24 0.17 0.35 -4.03
C LYS A 24 -0.84 1.41 -4.47
N ILE A 25 -1.96 1.02 -5.09
CA ILE A 25 -2.96 1.97 -5.59
C ILE A 25 -3.74 2.63 -4.44
N THR A 26 -3.91 1.93 -3.32
CA THR A 26 -4.62 2.44 -2.13
C THR A 26 -3.90 3.62 -1.47
N GLN A 27 -2.60 3.80 -1.73
CA GLN A 27 -1.83 4.94 -1.24
C GLN A 27 -1.99 6.20 -2.08
N ILE A 28 -2.62 6.10 -3.25
CA ILE A 28 -2.69 7.14 -4.29
C ILE A 28 -4.15 7.52 -4.57
N TYR A 29 -5.01 6.52 -4.72
CA TYR A 29 -6.43 6.72 -5.00
C TYR A 29 -7.19 7.20 -3.75
N GLU A 30 -8.24 7.99 -3.94
CA GLU A 30 -9.06 8.62 -2.88
C GLU A 30 -8.31 9.55 -1.91
N GLY A 31 -7.14 10.02 -2.33
CA GLY A 31 -6.31 10.95 -1.58
C GLY A 31 -4.98 10.30 -1.26
N THR A 32 -3.89 10.94 -1.72
CA THR A 32 -2.56 10.39 -1.48
C THR A 32 -2.23 10.39 0.01
N SER A 33 -1.26 9.58 0.39
CA SER A 33 -0.79 9.49 1.79
C SER A 33 -0.33 10.85 2.34
N GLU A 34 0.19 11.73 1.50
CA GLU A 34 0.57 13.10 1.86
C GLU A 34 -0.66 13.98 2.14
N VAL A 35 -1.70 13.89 1.30
CA VAL A 35 -2.95 14.64 1.49
C VAL A 35 -3.63 14.21 2.79
N GLN A 36 -3.69 12.90 3.07
CA GLN A 36 -4.22 12.41 4.35
C GLN A 36 -3.44 12.96 5.55
N ARG A 37 -2.11 13.01 5.46
CA ARG A 37 -1.26 13.58 6.52
C ARG A 37 -1.57 15.06 6.76
N ILE A 38 -1.78 15.85 5.69
CA ILE A 38 -2.17 17.25 5.80
C ILE A 38 -3.54 17.41 6.47
N VAL A 39 -4.53 16.60 6.08
CA VAL A 39 -5.89 16.66 6.65
C VAL A 39 -5.88 16.28 8.14
N ILE A 40 -5.14 15.24 8.52
CA ILE A 40 -4.98 14.81 9.91
C ILE A 40 -4.28 15.91 10.71
N SER A 41 -3.16 16.45 10.23
CA SER A 41 -2.44 17.54 10.91
C SER A 41 -3.31 18.79 11.10
N ARG A 42 -4.14 19.15 10.11
CA ARG A 42 -5.10 20.27 10.23
C ARG A 42 -6.21 20.01 11.25
N ASN A 43 -6.65 18.75 11.42
CA ASN A 43 -7.62 18.40 12.45
C ASN A 43 -7.01 18.41 13.86
N ILE A 44 -5.75 17.97 14.01
CA ILE A 44 -5.07 17.93 15.31
C ILE A 44 -4.68 19.33 15.80
N LEU A 45 -4.28 20.23 14.90
CA LEU A 45 -3.83 21.59 15.23
C LEU A 45 -4.98 22.61 15.35
N ARG A 46 -6.22 22.14 15.48
CA ARG A 46 -7.42 22.94 15.67
C ARG A 46 -7.81 22.98 17.14
#